data_AF-A0A6A6U887-F1
#
_entry.id   AF-A0A6A6U887-F1
#
_cell.length_a   1.000
_cell.length_b   1.000
_cell.length_c   1.000
_cell.angle_alpha   90.00
_cell.angle_beta   90.00
_cell.angle_gamma   90.00
#
_symmetry.space_group_name_H-M   'P 1'
#
loop_
_entity.id
_entity.type
_entity.pdbx_description
1 polymer ?
#
loop_
_entity_poly.entity_id
_entity_poly.type
_entity_poly.pdbx_seq_one_letter_code
_entity_poly.pdbx_strand_id
1 'polypeptide(L)'
;MSDNLDGLCLWMRYLRLYFKERGGNTKAPHFHLLMPAYRTTVIEEPLSFSNELHPLTIHGVKHDFRPLVQMNLPSTNLNLLEGIGLWSPPKLSALDRFIPWKQEILMPSSRILGHVTQAAVDSAQKALVKPHRPQMSRSHRRGLLTNA
;
A
#
# COMPACT_ATOMS: atom_id res chain seq x y z
N MET A 1 -11.09 7.85 -7.70
CA MET A 1 -10.06 7.98 -6.65
C MET A 1 -9.84 6.60 -6.07
N SER A 2 -8.59 6.17 -5.89
CA SER A 2 -8.31 4.85 -5.31
C SER A 2 -8.44 4.95 -3.79
N ASP A 3 -9.38 4.21 -3.22
CA ASP A 3 -9.56 4.14 -1.75
C ASP A 3 -8.46 3.28 -1.09
N ASN A 4 -7.58 2.66 -1.88
CA ASN A 4 -6.50 1.79 -1.42
C ASN A 4 -5.13 2.47 -1.58
N LEU A 5 -4.54 2.87 -0.45
CA LEU A 5 -3.22 3.49 -0.38
C LEU A 5 -2.09 2.52 -0.79
N ASP A 6 -2.19 1.23 -0.43
CA ASP A 6 -1.19 0.21 -0.82
C ASP A 6 -1.13 0.04 -2.32
N GLY A 7 -2.29 -0.11 -2.96
CA GLY A 7 -2.38 -0.25 -4.41
C GLY A 7 -1.78 0.93 -5.14
N LEU A 8 -2.02 2.15 -4.63
CA LEU A 8 -1.45 3.37 -5.18
C LEU A 8 0.08 3.40 -5.03
N CYS A 9 0.60 3.07 -3.85
CA CYS A 9 2.04 2.98 -3.61
C CYS A 9 2.71 1.91 -4.51
N LEU A 10 2.08 0.75 -4.68
CA LEU A 10 2.56 -0.28 -5.60
C LEU A 10 2.57 0.21 -7.05
N TRP A 11 1.53 0.93 -7.47
CA TRP A 11 1.47 1.51 -8.81
C TRP A 11 2.56 2.57 -9.04
N MET A 12 2.81 3.46 -8.07
CA MET A 12 3.90 4.43 -8.15
C MET A 12 5.27 3.75 -8.30
N ARG A 13 5.51 2.68 -7.54
CA ARG A 13 6.72 1.87 -7.68
C ARG A 13 6.84 1.26 -9.08
N TYR A 14 5.76 0.66 -9.58
CA TYR A 14 5.73 0.10 -10.93
C TYR A 14 6.07 1.16 -11.99
N LEU A 15 5.42 2.33 -11.93
CA LEU A 15 5.66 3.43 -12.86
C LEU A 15 7.13 3.87 -12.84
N ARG A 16 7.75 3.92 -11.66
CA ARG A 16 9.16 4.28 -11.57
C ARG A 16 10.07 3.26 -12.25
N LEU A 17 9.85 1.97 -12.04
CA LEU A 17 10.61 0.92 -12.72
C LEU A 17 10.42 1.01 -14.23
N TYR A 18 9.18 1.19 -14.68
CA TYR A 18 8.85 1.38 -16.09
C TYR A 18 9.56 2.59 -16.71
N PHE A 19 9.59 3.74 -16.02
CA PHE A 19 10.31 4.92 -16.49
C PHE A 19 11.83 4.74 -16.44
N LYS A 20 12.37 3.98 -15.48
CA LYS A 20 13.81 3.69 -15.39
C LYS A 20 14.28 2.80 -16.55
N GLU A 21 13.47 1.84 -16.98
CA GLU A 21 13.79 0.92 -18.07
C GLU A 21 13.70 1.58 -19.45
N ARG A 22 12.78 2.55 -19.62
CA ARG A 22 12.51 3.20 -20.92
C ARG A 22 13.11 4.59 -21.07
N GLY A 23 13.38 5.29 -19.97
CA GLY A 23 13.88 6.66 -19.95
C GLY A 23 15.41 6.68 -19.82
N GLY A 24 16.11 6.93 -20.92
CA GLY A 24 17.55 7.19 -20.89
C GLY A 24 17.86 8.46 -20.08
N ASN A 25 18.73 8.34 -19.07
CA ASN A 25 19.35 9.40 -18.25
C ASN A 25 18.44 10.54 -17.73
N THR A 26 17.12 10.35 -17.71
CA THR A 26 16.17 11.29 -17.13
C THR A 26 16.12 11.12 -15.61
N LYS A 27 16.12 12.24 -14.88
CA LYS A 27 15.99 12.26 -13.42
C LYS A 27 14.81 11.39 -12.96
N ALA A 28 14.98 10.70 -11.82
CA ALA A 28 13.92 9.87 -11.25
C ALA A 28 12.63 10.70 -11.05
N PRO A 29 11.45 10.17 -11.43
CA PRO A 29 10.19 10.91 -11.34
C PRO A 29 9.86 11.22 -9.87
N HIS A 30 9.45 12.46 -9.58
CA HIS A 30 8.97 12.87 -8.26
C HIS A 30 7.47 12.65 -8.16
N PHE A 31 7.02 11.82 -7.23
CA PHE A 31 5.59 11.55 -7.04
C PHE A 31 4.98 12.49 -6.02
N HIS A 32 3.78 12.99 -6.32
CA HIS A 32 2.97 13.80 -5.41
C HIS A 32 1.67 13.05 -5.11
N LEU A 33 1.51 12.60 -3.87
CA LEU A 33 0.30 11.94 -3.40
C LEU A 33 -0.64 12.97 -2.78
N LEU A 34 -1.83 13.13 -3.34
CA LEU A 34 -2.85 14.01 -2.81
C LEU A 34 -3.77 13.23 -1.86
N MET A 35 -3.88 13.68 -0.61
CA MET A 35 -4.77 13.17 0.43
C MET A 35 -5.89 14.19 0.68
N PRO A 36 -6.94 14.20 -0.16
CA PRO A 36 -8.08 15.08 0.07
C PRO A 36 -8.86 14.62 1.30
N ALA A 37 -9.21 15.57 2.16
CA ALA A 37 -10.04 15.32 3.32
C ALA A 37 -11.00 16.49 3.53
N TYR A 38 -12.28 16.17 3.64
CA TYR A 38 -13.32 17.14 4.03
C TYR A 38 -13.52 17.20 5.54
N ARG A 39 -13.08 16.17 6.26
CA ARG A 39 -13.17 16.03 7.72
C ARG A 39 -11.86 15.53 8.27
N THR A 40 -11.62 15.78 9.56
CA THR A 40 -10.46 15.24 10.26
C THR A 40 -10.43 13.71 10.12
N THR A 41 -9.32 13.20 9.61
CA THR A 41 -9.06 11.79 9.35
C THR A 41 -7.75 11.43 10.04
N VAL A 42 -7.78 10.43 10.90
CA VAL A 42 -6.61 9.95 11.65
C VAL A 42 -6.32 8.52 11.22
N ILE A 43 -5.11 8.30 10.69
CA ILE A 43 -4.58 6.98 10.38
C ILE A 43 -3.67 6.59 11.54
N GLU A 44 -4.23 5.84 12.49
CA GLU A 44 -3.55 5.42 13.72
C GLU A 44 -2.56 4.28 13.48
N GLU A 45 -2.78 3.49 12.43
CA GLU A 45 -1.89 2.41 12.03
C GLU A 45 -0.50 2.98 11.71
N PRO A 46 0.59 2.43 12.28
CA PRO A 46 1.94 2.89 11.94
C PRO A 46 2.27 2.52 10.50
N LEU A 47 2.61 3.53 9.70
CA LEU A 47 2.94 3.40 8.28
C LEU A 47 4.37 3.86 8.00
N SER A 48 5.02 3.19 7.05
CA SER A 48 6.31 3.58 6.49
C SER A 48 6.26 3.47 4.97
N PHE A 49 6.88 4.40 4.26
CA PHE A 49 7.00 4.31 2.80
C PHE A 49 8.26 3.54 2.43
N SER A 50 8.17 2.66 1.43
CA SER A 50 9.36 2.00 0.89
C SER A 50 10.32 3.02 0.28
N ASN A 51 11.62 2.84 0.49
CA ASN A 51 12.69 3.66 -0.09
C ASN A 51 12.59 3.75 -1.63
N GLU A 52 12.02 2.73 -2.28
CA GLU A 52 11.83 2.69 -3.73
C GLU A 52 10.84 3.75 -4.25
N LEU A 53 10.04 4.35 -3.37
CA LEU A 53 9.08 5.41 -3.71
C LEU A 53 9.71 6.81 -3.72
N HIS A 54 10.91 7.00 -3.15
CA HIS A 54 11.53 8.33 -3.04
C HIS A 54 12.26 8.78 -4.32
N PRO A 55 12.06 10.01 -4.83
CA PRO A 55 11.37 11.12 -4.16
C PRO A 55 9.84 11.03 -4.22
N LEU A 56 9.21 11.33 -3.08
CA LEU A 56 7.76 11.33 -2.85
C LEU A 56 7.42 12.52 -1.95
N THR A 57 6.29 13.19 -2.21
CA THR A 57 5.69 14.19 -1.33
C THR A 57 4.22 13.88 -1.16
N ILE A 58 3.72 13.98 0.07
CA ILE A 58 2.32 13.74 0.43
C ILE A 58 1.70 15.07 0.80
N HIS A 59 0.64 15.42 0.08
CA HIS A 59 -0.09 16.66 0.21
C HIS A 59 -1.41 16.42 0.92
N GLY A 60 -1.63 17.10 2.03
CA GLY A 60 -2.89 17.14 2.76
C GLY A 60 -3.52 18.52 2.76
N VAL A 61 -4.79 18.57 3.13
CA VAL A 61 -5.51 19.83 3.33
C VAL A 61 -5.37 20.30 4.78
N LYS A 62 -5.14 21.60 4.97
CA LYS A 62 -5.19 22.27 6.27
C LYS A 62 -6.44 23.16 6.35
N HIS A 63 -7.12 23.13 7.49
CA HIS A 63 -8.21 24.05 7.83
C HIS A 63 -7.85 24.75 9.14
N ASP A 64 -7.92 26.09 9.19
CA ASP A 64 -7.48 26.89 10.34
C ASP A 64 -6.10 26.50 10.88
N PHE A 65 -5.14 26.34 9.97
CA PHE A 65 -3.77 25.88 10.26
C PHE A 65 -3.65 24.47 10.85
N ARG A 66 -4.77 23.74 11.02
CA ARG A 66 -4.79 22.36 11.51
C ARG A 66 -4.86 21.39 10.33
N PRO A 67 -3.99 20.36 10.29
CA PRO A 67 -4.06 19.35 9.24
C PRO A 67 -5.32 18.51 9.40
N LEU A 68 -6.08 18.34 8.31
CA LEU A 68 -7.26 17.47 8.30
C LEU A 68 -6.89 16.00 8.20
N VAL A 69 -5.69 15.65 7.74
CA VAL A 69 -5.19 14.28 7.74
C VAL A 69 -4.04 14.18 8.70
N GLN A 70 -4.12 13.23 9.62
CA GLN A 70 -3.03 12.88 10.53
C GLN A 70 -2.64 11.43 10.30
N MET A 71 -1.34 11.14 10.26
CA MET A 71 -0.82 9.81 10.01
C MET A 71 0.19 9.42 11.08
N ASN A 72 0.13 8.17 11.52
CA ASN A 72 1.16 7.57 12.35
C ASN A 72 2.36 7.17 11.48
N LEU A 73 3.41 7.99 11.49
CA LEU A 73 4.60 7.78 10.66
C LEU A 73 5.86 7.76 11.54
N PRO A 74 6.14 6.65 12.26
CA PRO A 74 7.16 6.61 13.30
C PRO A 74 8.59 6.84 12.78
N SER A 75 8.84 6.59 11.49
CA SER A 75 10.18 6.62 10.88
C SER A 75 10.29 7.61 9.70
N THR A 76 9.32 8.51 9.53
CA THR A 76 9.23 9.38 8.33
C THR A 76 10.08 10.64 8.43
N ASN A 77 10.61 11.08 7.30
CA ASN A 77 11.20 12.40 7.13
C ASN A 77 10.10 13.46 6.96
N LEU A 78 10.11 14.50 7.79
CA LEU A 78 9.12 15.60 7.75
C LEU A 78 9.06 16.30 6.39
N ASN A 79 10.15 16.34 5.63
CA ASN A 79 10.19 16.95 4.29
C ASN A 79 9.34 16.20 3.25
N LEU A 80 8.87 14.99 3.57
CA LEU A 80 7.92 14.22 2.76
C LEU A 80 6.49 14.78 2.88
N LEU A 81 6.19 15.50 3.97
CA LEU A 81 4.83 15.83 4.37
C LEU A 81 4.53 17.31 4.18
N GLU A 82 3.54 17.60 3.35
CA GLU A 82 3.00 18.94 3.17
C GLU A 82 1.52 18.91 3.53
N GLY A 83 1.10 19.66 4.54
CA GLY A 83 -0.33 19.67 4.92
C GLY A 83 -0.81 18.45 5.72
N ILE A 84 0.05 17.47 5.99
CA ILE A 84 -0.24 16.26 6.80
C ILE A 84 0.26 16.46 8.24
N GLY A 85 -0.55 16.07 9.21
CA GLY A 85 -0.16 16.02 10.62
C GLY A 85 0.47 14.68 11.00
N LEU A 86 1.36 14.70 11.99
CA LEU A 86 1.83 13.48 12.63
C LEU A 86 0.91 13.11 13.78
N TRP A 87 0.40 11.88 13.75
CA TRP A 87 -0.29 11.29 14.88
C TRP A 87 0.71 10.45 15.68
N SER A 88 0.62 10.54 17.01
CA SER A 88 1.37 9.70 17.93
C SER A 88 0.40 9.05 18.90
N PRO A 89 0.58 7.75 19.24
CA PRO A 89 -0.28 7.09 20.20
C PRO A 89 -0.22 7.81 21.56
N PRO A 90 -1.31 7.77 22.35
CA PRO A 90 -1.33 8.38 23.67
C PRO A 90 -0.23 7.76 24.54
N LYS A 91 0.53 8.61 25.23
CA LYS A 91 1.58 8.16 26.16
C LYS A 91 0.91 7.43 27.33
N LEU A 92 1.16 6.14 27.43
CA LEU A 92 0.67 5.30 28.53
C LEU A 92 1.35 5.66 29.85
N SER A 93 0.63 5.53 30.96
CA SER A 93 1.15 5.81 32.30
C SER A 93 2.19 4.76 32.70
N ALA A 94 3.04 5.04 33.70
CA ALA A 94 4.09 4.10 34.13
C ALA A 94 3.54 2.74 34.55
N LEU A 95 2.33 2.72 35.11
CA LEU A 95 1.63 1.50 35.52
C LEU A 95 1.15 0.63 34.34
N ASP A 96 0.84 1.25 33.21
CA ASP A 96 0.36 0.54 32.01
C ASP A 96 1.45 -0.32 31.33
N ARG A 97 2.73 -0.03 31.61
CA ARG A 97 3.88 -0.78 31.08
C ARG A 97 4.01 -2.19 31.67
N PHE A 98 3.41 -2.44 32.83
CA PHE A 98 3.42 -3.74 33.52
C PHE A 98 2.33 -4.70 33.03
N ILE A 99 1.48 -4.27 32.10
CA ILE A 99 0.41 -5.08 31.53
C ILE A 99 0.93 -5.70 30.22
N PRO A 100 1.17 -7.03 30.16
CA PRO A 100 1.86 -7.67 29.03
C PRO A 100 1.16 -7.46 27.68
N TRP A 101 -0.17 -7.55 27.64
CA TRP A 101 -0.94 -7.36 26.41
C TRP A 101 -0.97 -5.91 25.91
N LYS A 102 -0.61 -4.92 26.75
CA LYS A 102 -0.47 -3.52 26.30
C LYS A 102 0.84 -3.27 25.54
N GLN A 103 1.83 -4.17 25.65
CA GLN A 103 3.13 -4.02 24.97
C GLN A 103 3.05 -4.24 23.46
N GLU A 104 2.14 -5.08 23.00
CA GLU A 104 1.87 -5.28 21.56
C GLU A 104 1.19 -4.06 20.93
N ILE A 105 0.39 -3.32 21.71
CA ILE A 105 -0.21 -2.03 21.32
C ILE A 105 0.84 -0.91 21.29
N LEU A 106 1.88 -1.01 22.10
CA LEU A 106 2.90 0.03 22.28
C LEU A 106 3.82 0.21 21.07
N MET A 107 4.05 -0.83 20.27
CA MET A 107 4.90 -0.76 19.09
C MET A 107 4.39 -1.70 17.98
N PRO A 108 3.27 -1.35 17.33
CA PRO A 108 2.82 -2.13 16.19
C PRO A 108 3.88 -2.05 15.09
N SER A 109 4.16 -3.18 14.45
CA SER A 109 5.08 -3.22 13.31
C SER A 109 4.59 -2.25 12.24
N SER A 110 5.46 -1.35 11.79
CA SER A 110 5.08 -0.38 10.77
C SER A 110 4.80 -1.08 9.45
N ARG A 111 3.59 -0.90 8.93
CA ARG A 111 3.24 -1.46 7.62
C ARG A 111 3.95 -0.66 6.53
N ILE A 112 4.74 -1.38 5.73
CA ILE A 112 5.56 -0.77 4.69
C ILE A 112 4.78 -0.67 3.38
N LEU A 113 4.40 0.55 3.01
CA LEU A 113 3.67 0.87 1.79
C LEU A 113 4.58 0.78 0.55
N GLY A 114 4.09 0.12 -0.50
CA GLY A 114 4.81 -0.07 -1.76
C GLY A 114 5.96 -1.08 -1.69
N HIS A 115 6.14 -1.79 -0.57
CA HIS A 115 7.08 -2.88 -0.48
C HIS A 115 6.47 -4.17 -1.05
N VAL A 116 7.10 -4.73 -2.07
CA VAL A 116 6.77 -6.05 -2.61
C VAL A 116 7.78 -7.04 -2.07
N THR A 117 7.31 -8.08 -1.39
CA THR A 117 8.17 -9.19 -1.00
C THR A 117 8.45 -10.07 -2.22
N GLN A 118 9.67 -10.63 -2.33
CA GLN A 118 10.01 -11.53 -3.42
C GLN A 118 9.04 -12.73 -3.48
N ALA A 119 8.62 -13.25 -2.32
CA ALA A 119 7.60 -14.29 -2.23
C ALA A 119 6.25 -13.91 -2.87
N ALA A 120 5.85 -12.63 -2.78
CA ALA A 120 4.65 -12.14 -3.45
C ALA A 120 4.83 -12.07 -4.98
N VAL A 121 6.03 -11.69 -5.45
CA VAL A 121 6.38 -11.73 -6.88
C VAL A 121 6.31 -13.16 -7.40
N ASP A 122 6.96 -14.09 -6.70
CA ASP A 122 7.01 -15.51 -7.09
C ASP A 122 5.61 -16.13 -7.09
N SER A 123 4.76 -15.76 -6.12
CA SER A 123 3.36 -16.18 -6.06
C SER A 123 2.53 -15.61 -7.21
N ALA A 124 2.73 -14.33 -7.56
CA ALA A 124 2.06 -13.69 -8.69
C ALA A 124 2.50 -14.29 -10.03
N GLN A 125 3.80 -14.54 -10.21
CA GLN A 125 4.34 -15.23 -11.38
C GLN A 125 3.78 -16.65 -11.50
N LYS A 126 3.73 -17.41 -10.40
CA LYS A 126 3.13 -18.75 -10.37
C LYS A 126 1.63 -18.72 -10.67
N ALA A 127 0.91 -17.67 -10.28
CA ALA A 127 -0.50 -17.49 -10.59
C ALA A 127 -0.73 -17.16 -12.07
N LEU A 128 0.13 -16.35 -12.68
CA LEU A 128 0.09 -15.99 -14.11
C LEU A 128 0.46 -17.16 -15.02
N VAL A 129 1.34 -18.06 -14.56
CA VAL A 129 1.77 -19.25 -15.31
C VAL A 129 0.75 -20.39 -15.24
N LYS A 130 -0.33 -20.29 -14.44
CA LYS A 130 -1.40 -21.30 -14.48
C LYS A 130 -2.05 -21.29 -15.87
N PRO A 131 -1.91 -22.37 -16.68
CA PRO A 131 -2.51 -22.40 -18.00
C PRO A 131 -4.02 -22.30 -17.84
N HIS A 132 -4.62 -21.36 -18.59
CA HIS A 132 -6.06 -21.25 -18.74
C HIS A 132 -6.57 -22.60 -19.28
N ARG A 133 -7.08 -23.46 -18.39
CA ARG A 133 -7.64 -24.76 -18.78
C ARG A 133 -8.94 -24.44 -19.53
N PRO A 134 -9.06 -24.69 -20.84
CA PRO A 134 -10.33 -24.49 -21.51
C PRO A 134 -11.34 -25.42 -20.82
N GLN A 135 -12.42 -24.84 -20.29
CA GLN A 135 -13.57 -25.58 -19.81
C GLN A 135 -14.17 -26.31 -21.01
N MET A 136 -13.74 -27.55 -21.28
CA MET A 136 -14.40 -28.41 -22.24
C MET A 136 -15.79 -28.73 -21.69
N SER A 137 -16.78 -28.02 -22.21
CA SER A 137 -18.19 -28.36 -22.16
C SER A 137 -18.38 -29.80 -22.64
N ARG A 138 -18.44 -30.76 -21.71
CA ARG A 138 -18.92 -32.12 -21.95
C ARG A 138 -20.44 -32.07 -22.09
N SER A 139 -20.92 -31.60 -23.23
CA SER A 139 -22.28 -31.90 -23.68
C SER A 139 -22.27 -32.04 -25.19
N HIS A 140 -22.09 -33.27 -25.67
CA HIS A 140 -22.70 -33.83 -26.89
C HIS A 140 -22.04 -35.18 -27.22
N ARG A 141 -22.74 -36.26 -26.91
CA ARG A 141 -22.86 -37.41 -27.83
C ARG A 141 -24.16 -38.15 -27.53
N ARG A 142 -25.22 -37.74 -28.22
CA ARG A 142 -26.39 -38.61 -28.46
C ARG A 142 -25.95 -39.75 -29.38
N GLY A 143 -26.63 -40.88 -29.19
CA GLY A 143 -26.26 -42.18 -29.69
C GLY A 143 -26.48 -42.43 -31.18
N LEU A 144 -26.20 -43.69 -31.53
CA LEU A 144 -26.32 -44.47 -32.77
C LEU A 144 -25.22 -45.53 -32.58
N LEU A 145 -25.39 -46.86 -32.61
CA LEU A 145 -26.38 -47.84 -33.08
C LEU A 145 -26.13 -49.09 -32.20
N THR A 146 -27.07 -50.02 -32.01
CA THR A 146 -27.04 -51.30 -32.76
C THR A 146 -28.39 -52.01 -32.72
N ASN A 147 -28.77 -52.51 -33.90
CA ASN A 147 -29.85 -53.46 -34.19
C ASN A 147 -29.52 -54.86 -33.64
N ALA A 148 -30.55 -55.58 -33.17
CA ALA A 148 -30.92 -56.95 -33.56
C ALA A 148 -32.17 -57.38 -32.77
#